data_AF-A0A2S2QEG7-F1
#
_entry.id   AF-A0A2S2QEG7-F1
#
_cell.length_a   1.000
_cell.length_b   1.000
_cell.length_c   1.000
_cell.angle_alpha   90.00
_cell.angle_beta   90.00
_cell.angle_gamma   90.00
#
_symmetry.space_group_name_H-M   'P 1'
#
loop_
_entity.id
_entity.type
_entity.pdbx_description
1 polymer ?
#
loop_
_entity_poly.entity_id
_entity_poly.type
_entity_poly.pdbx_seq_one_letter_code
_entity_poly.pdbx_strand_id
1 'polypeptide(L)'
;MDNANKRSLDDDNVCHGNDTKKSKVTNCPLSTTSNSKSAKEIVGFENLCDDVIMHIFKYLSHNNLANMSFVCSTLSRISSDWTLWKKVWFDPFDKSMEDVYLTYLKDCTTQVCIKGNDIPTYDTSVSHKFLIQLETKCPELTHLSFSNQKFDSNEITVKILHRKLKSLTIEKTVVENITDLTSYLCGLNITCPDLEEIKMTFNDWFLPHCLYALAKLEKLTHLSLQGCNQFRDCIPYASITAITGFKALRTLDLRLTPISDHELVCFQRLKNLKHVLLESPDYVNHEGDATITDIGVSGFCFSSYDFNYPYIQIMIDRDGEVNLRRVHDRYI
;
A
#
# COMPACT_ATOMS: atom_id res chain seq x y z
N MET A 1 -52.04 -37.38 29.94
CA MET A 1 -50.86 -38.11 29.44
C MET A 1 -49.65 -37.22 29.70
N ASP A 2 -49.29 -36.90 30.96
CA ASP A 2 -48.71 -37.76 32.02
C ASP A 2 -47.46 -38.48 31.50
N ASN A 3 -46.25 -38.40 32.04
CA ASN A 3 -45.71 -38.16 33.39
C ASN A 3 -44.24 -37.68 33.21
N ALA A 4 -43.70 -36.67 33.90
CA ALA A 4 -43.24 -36.61 35.30
C ALA A 4 -41.90 -37.32 35.61
N ASN A 5 -40.87 -36.51 35.95
CA ASN A 5 -39.82 -36.66 36.99
C ASN A 5 -38.75 -35.58 36.72
N LYS A 6 -38.55 -34.46 37.44
CA LYS A 6 -38.63 -34.03 38.85
C LYS A 6 -37.38 -34.32 39.71
N ARG A 7 -36.56 -33.27 39.91
CA ARG A 7 -35.79 -32.79 41.11
C ARG A 7 -34.62 -31.89 40.62
N SER A 8 -34.47 -30.58 40.88
CA SER A 8 -34.53 -29.73 42.11
C SER A 8 -33.29 -29.95 43.01
N LEU A 9 -32.52 -28.99 43.56
CA LEU A 9 -32.63 -27.56 43.92
C LEU A 9 -31.17 -26.98 43.98
N ASP A 10 -30.93 -25.73 43.56
CA ASP A 10 -30.62 -24.49 44.34
C ASP A 10 -29.33 -24.56 45.21
N ASP A 11 -28.53 -23.52 45.44
CA ASP A 11 -28.74 -22.08 45.27
C ASP A 11 -27.39 -21.32 45.33
N ASP A 12 -27.42 -20.12 44.76
CA ASP A 12 -26.41 -19.07 44.86
C ASP A 12 -26.30 -18.47 46.28
N ASN A 13 -25.13 -17.95 46.66
CA ASN A 13 -24.94 -16.51 46.95
C ASN A 13 -23.65 -16.15 47.75
N VAL A 14 -22.85 -15.31 47.10
CA VAL A 14 -22.45 -13.93 47.46
C VAL A 14 -21.94 -13.59 48.88
N CYS A 15 -20.80 -12.89 48.84
CA CYS A 15 -20.07 -12.21 49.91
C CYS A 15 -20.79 -11.02 50.58
N HIS A 16 -20.51 -10.79 51.87
CA HIS A 16 -20.23 -9.45 52.42
C HIS A 16 -19.45 -9.56 53.74
N GLY A 17 -18.44 -8.71 53.91
CA GLY A 17 -17.61 -8.61 55.12
C GLY A 17 -18.07 -7.54 56.10
N ASN A 18 -17.40 -7.47 57.26
CA ASN A 18 -16.88 -6.25 57.88
C ASN A 18 -16.07 -6.55 59.17
N ASP A 19 -14.84 -6.02 59.17
CA ASP A 19 -14.03 -5.41 60.25
C ASP A 19 -14.19 -5.77 61.74
N THR A 20 -13.03 -6.04 62.38
CA THR A 20 -12.70 -5.49 63.72
C THR A 20 -11.17 -5.42 63.96
N LYS A 21 -10.77 -4.37 64.71
CA LYS A 21 -9.40 -3.83 64.89
C LYS A 21 -8.65 -4.33 66.15
N LYS A 22 -7.31 -4.41 66.01
CA LYS A 22 -6.19 -4.03 66.95
C LYS A 22 -5.84 -4.85 68.21
N SER A 23 -4.56 -5.28 68.27
CA SER A 23 -3.46 -4.95 69.24
C SER A 23 -2.52 -6.17 69.42
N LYS A 24 -1.23 -6.16 69.82
CA LYS A 24 -0.04 -5.27 69.87
C LYS A 24 1.06 -6.07 70.64
N VAL A 25 2.21 -6.40 70.02
CA VAL A 25 3.61 -6.56 70.57
C VAL A 25 3.81 -7.59 71.73
N THR A 26 4.75 -8.57 71.75
CA THR A 26 6.23 -8.49 71.79
C THR A 26 6.86 -9.91 71.83
N ASN A 27 8.01 -10.10 71.17
CA ASN A 27 9.24 -10.83 71.60
C ASN A 27 9.91 -11.70 70.50
N CYS A 28 11.13 -11.31 70.11
CA CYS A 28 12.12 -12.10 69.37
C CYS A 28 12.85 -13.10 70.30
N PRO A 29 13.61 -14.09 69.78
CA PRO A 29 15.02 -13.80 69.46
C PRO A 29 15.61 -14.53 68.23
N LEU A 30 16.58 -13.82 67.63
CA LEU A 30 17.79 -14.28 66.90
C LEU A 30 17.79 -15.64 66.16
N SER A 31 18.08 -15.57 64.87
CA SER A 31 19.12 -16.43 64.28
C SER A 31 19.85 -15.73 63.12
N THR A 32 21.09 -15.35 63.45
CA THR A 32 22.29 -15.59 62.64
C THR A 32 22.41 -14.88 61.29
N THR A 33 23.11 -13.75 61.36
CA THR A 33 23.95 -13.21 60.28
C THR A 33 24.84 -14.32 59.71
N SER A 34 24.75 -14.58 58.40
CA SER A 34 25.87 -15.11 57.63
C SER A 34 25.95 -14.41 56.28
N ASN A 35 27.16 -13.91 56.01
CA ASN A 35 27.51 -13.05 54.90
C ASN A 35 27.64 -13.79 53.57
N SER A 36 27.48 -13.00 52.50
CA SER A 36 28.14 -13.08 51.20
C SER A 36 27.64 -14.13 50.19
N LYS A 37 26.90 -13.64 49.20
CA LYS A 37 27.43 -13.39 47.85
C LYS A 37 26.47 -12.45 47.13
N SER A 38 26.98 -11.27 46.77
CA SER A 38 26.37 -10.37 45.78
C SER A 38 26.30 -11.12 44.45
N ALA A 39 25.29 -11.97 44.29
CA ALA A 39 24.84 -12.36 42.97
C ALA A 39 24.31 -11.08 42.35
N LYS A 40 24.92 -10.62 41.24
CA LYS A 40 24.29 -9.58 40.41
C LYS A 40 22.89 -10.09 40.11
N GLU A 41 21.88 -9.48 40.72
CA GLU A 41 20.49 -9.80 40.47
C GLU A 41 20.29 -9.63 38.97
N ILE A 42 20.10 -10.73 38.26
CA ILE A 42 19.93 -10.69 36.81
C ILE A 42 18.57 -10.06 36.60
N VAL A 43 18.57 -8.76 36.32
CA VAL A 43 17.37 -8.02 35.95
C VAL A 43 16.91 -8.57 34.60
N GLY A 44 15.99 -9.53 34.66
CA GLY A 44 15.29 -10.05 33.48
C GLY A 44 14.42 -9.00 32.80
N PHE A 45 14.08 -9.23 31.54
CA PHE A 45 13.26 -8.32 30.73
C PHE A 45 11.86 -8.10 31.35
N GLU A 46 11.37 -9.10 32.09
CA GLU A 46 10.14 -9.08 32.88
C GLU A 46 10.13 -8.08 34.05
N ASN A 47 11.29 -7.56 34.45
CA ASN A 47 11.41 -6.56 35.52
C ASN A 47 11.30 -5.11 34.99
N LEU A 48 11.28 -4.92 33.68
CA LEU A 48 11.04 -3.62 33.07
C LEU A 48 9.55 -3.27 33.14
N CYS A 49 9.22 -2.00 33.34
CA CYS A 49 7.83 -1.58 33.26
C CYS A 49 7.32 -1.58 31.80
N ASP A 50 6.01 -1.74 31.64
CA ASP A 50 5.34 -1.78 30.33
C ASP A 50 5.73 -0.59 29.45
N ASP A 51 5.88 0.62 30.01
CA ASP A 51 6.23 1.82 29.25
C ASP A 51 7.64 1.75 28.64
N VAL A 52 8.59 1.17 29.38
CA VAL A 52 9.96 0.97 28.89
C VAL A 52 9.98 -0.11 27.81
N ILE A 53 9.24 -1.21 28.00
CA ILE A 53 9.10 -2.26 27.00
C ILE A 53 8.44 -1.72 25.73
N MET A 54 7.37 -0.93 25.88
CA MET A 54 6.70 -0.25 24.78
C MET A 54 7.65 0.67 24.01
N HIS A 55 8.51 1.39 24.74
CA HIS A 55 9.52 2.25 24.13
C HIS A 55 10.55 1.44 23.34
N ILE A 56 10.96 0.27 23.84
CA ILE A 56 11.84 -0.66 23.12
C ILE A 56 11.13 -1.22 21.88
N PHE A 57 9.87 -1.60 22.00
CA PHE A 57 9.08 -2.22 20.92
C PHE A 57 8.88 -1.30 19.72
N LYS A 58 8.90 0.03 19.91
CA LYS A 58 8.86 1.01 18.81
C LYS A 58 10.03 0.87 17.82
N TYR A 59 11.12 0.23 18.21
CA TYR A 59 12.29 0.02 17.36
C TYR A 59 12.34 -1.38 16.72
N LEU A 60 11.39 -2.26 17.05
CA LEU A 60 11.30 -3.58 16.45
C LEU A 60 10.63 -3.51 15.07
N SER A 61 11.02 -4.41 14.18
CA SER A 61 10.24 -4.66 12.97
C SER A 61 8.88 -5.28 13.33
N HIS A 62 7.88 -5.11 12.47
CA HIS A 62 6.54 -5.66 12.74
C HIS A 62 6.53 -7.20 12.77
N ASN A 63 7.45 -7.85 12.05
CA ASN A 63 7.65 -9.31 12.15
C ASN A 63 8.14 -9.70 13.54
N ASN A 64 9.17 -9.01 14.05
CA ASN A 64 9.69 -9.27 15.39
C ASN A 64 8.66 -8.92 16.46
N LEU A 65 7.88 -7.85 16.27
CA LEU A 65 6.81 -7.45 17.16
C LEU A 65 5.68 -8.50 17.22
N ALA A 66 5.27 -9.04 16.07
CA ALA A 66 4.34 -10.16 16.00
C ALA A 66 4.90 -11.38 16.74
N ASN A 67 6.20 -11.67 16.58
CA ASN A 67 6.85 -12.78 17.25
C ASN A 67 6.96 -12.62 18.77
N MET A 68 6.96 -11.39 19.30
CA MET A 68 6.93 -11.15 20.76
C MET A 68 5.69 -11.77 21.42
N SER A 69 4.63 -12.00 20.65
CA SER A 69 3.40 -12.65 21.12
C SER A 69 3.60 -14.10 21.57
N PHE A 70 4.60 -14.79 21.03
CA PHE A 70 4.89 -16.17 21.33
C PHE A 70 5.88 -16.35 22.48
N VAL A 71 6.47 -15.26 22.98
CA VAL A 71 7.50 -15.31 24.03
C VAL A 71 6.89 -15.46 25.41
N CYS A 72 6.00 -14.55 25.81
CA CYS A 72 5.25 -14.64 27.06
C CYS A 72 3.98 -13.77 27.03
N SER A 73 3.08 -13.97 28.00
CA SER A 73 1.80 -13.25 28.08
C SER A 73 1.95 -11.74 28.23
N THR A 74 2.94 -11.29 29.00
CA THR A 74 3.23 -9.86 29.18
C THR A 74 3.63 -9.22 27.84
N LEU A 75 4.57 -9.82 27.12
CA LEU A 75 5.02 -9.29 25.83
C LEU A 75 3.95 -9.38 24.76
N SER A 76 3.11 -10.42 24.78
CA SER A 76 1.95 -10.54 23.90
C SER A 76 0.93 -9.41 24.12
N ARG A 77 0.65 -9.07 25.38
CA ARG A 77 -0.23 -7.94 25.71
C ARG A 77 0.36 -6.61 25.25
N ILE A 78 1.63 -6.36 25.53
CA ILE A 78 2.29 -5.09 25.20
C ILE A 78 2.49 -4.95 23.68
N SER A 79 2.86 -6.03 22.98
CA SER A 79 3.02 -6.01 21.53
C SER A 79 1.71 -5.79 20.80
N SER A 80 0.56 -6.06 21.45
CA SER A 80 -0.78 -5.83 20.88
C SER A 80 -1.25 -4.39 20.93
N ASP A 81 -0.46 -3.47 21.50
CA ASP A 81 -0.85 -2.07 21.62
C ASP A 81 -1.04 -1.40 20.26
N TRP A 82 -2.20 -0.77 20.08
CA TRP A 82 -2.63 -0.19 18.82
C TRP A 82 -1.68 0.90 18.29
N THR A 83 -0.93 1.59 19.17
CA THR A 83 -0.01 2.65 18.75
C THR A 83 1.16 2.09 17.93
N LEU A 84 1.53 0.83 18.17
CA LEU A 84 2.59 0.13 17.44
C LEU A 84 2.14 -0.32 16.04
N TRP A 85 0.83 -0.47 15.82
CA TRP A 85 0.25 -1.00 14.57
C TRP A 85 -0.45 0.04 13.71
N LYS A 86 -0.28 1.33 14.00
CA LYS A 86 -0.91 2.41 13.22
C LYS A 86 -0.36 2.50 11.79
N LYS A 87 0.94 2.21 11.61
CA LYS A 87 1.66 2.23 10.34
C LYS A 87 2.54 0.97 10.25
N VAL A 88 2.09 -0.02 9.49
CA VAL A 88 2.63 -1.37 9.54
C VAL A 88 3.48 -1.67 8.32
N TRP A 89 4.71 -2.10 8.55
CA TRP A 89 5.68 -2.46 7.50
C TRP A 89 6.17 -3.89 7.71
N PHE A 90 5.82 -4.77 6.78
CA PHE A 90 6.27 -6.16 6.74
C PHE A 90 7.39 -6.31 5.71
N ASP A 91 8.63 -6.48 6.20
CA ASP A 91 9.82 -6.63 5.35
C ASP A 91 10.84 -7.58 6.03
N PRO A 92 11.03 -8.81 5.51
CA PRO A 92 10.22 -9.44 4.46
C PRO A 92 8.84 -9.84 4.99
N PHE A 93 7.84 -9.91 4.12
CA PHE A 93 6.53 -10.44 4.45
C PHE A 93 6.56 -11.96 4.55
N ASP A 94 6.13 -12.49 5.70
CA ASP A 94 5.98 -13.92 5.92
C ASP A 94 4.51 -14.32 5.78
N LYS A 95 4.18 -15.02 4.68
CA LYS A 95 2.83 -15.48 4.39
C LYS A 95 2.27 -16.42 5.45
N SER A 96 3.11 -17.20 6.13
CA SER A 96 2.67 -18.12 7.19
C SER A 96 2.13 -17.39 8.43
N MET A 97 2.49 -16.11 8.58
CA MET A 97 2.12 -15.25 9.69
C MET A 97 0.89 -14.38 9.40
N GLU A 98 0.23 -14.54 8.24
CA GLU A 98 -0.93 -13.73 7.84
C GLU A 98 -2.03 -13.67 8.89
N ASP A 99 -2.45 -14.83 9.41
CA ASP A 99 -3.49 -14.89 10.43
C ASP A 99 -3.07 -14.18 11.72
N VAL A 100 -1.78 -14.24 12.07
CA VAL A 100 -1.21 -13.53 13.23
C VAL A 100 -1.24 -12.03 12.99
N TYR A 101 -0.76 -11.55 11.85
CA TYR A 101 -0.79 -10.13 11.48
C TYR A 101 -2.21 -9.56 11.54
N LEU A 102 -3.20 -10.29 11.05
CA LEU A 102 -4.60 -9.88 11.06
C LEU A 102 -5.19 -9.75 12.48
N THR A 103 -4.60 -10.38 13.50
CA THR A 103 -5.01 -10.15 14.90
C THR A 103 -4.52 -8.81 15.44
N TYR A 104 -3.40 -8.30 14.91
CA TYR A 104 -2.76 -7.06 15.31
C TYR A 104 -3.27 -5.84 14.57
N LEU A 105 -3.65 -6.02 13.30
CA LEU A 105 -4.28 -4.98 12.51
C LEU A 105 -5.62 -4.55 13.14
N LYS A 106 -5.74 -3.25 13.44
CA LYS A 106 -6.91 -2.63 14.08
C LYS A 106 -7.56 -1.59 13.17
N ASP A 107 -8.73 -1.11 13.59
CA ASP A 107 -9.49 -0.02 12.97
C ASP A 107 -8.69 1.28 12.80
N CYS A 108 -7.78 1.57 13.73
CA CYS A 108 -6.89 2.72 13.68
C CYS A 108 -5.70 2.57 12.71
N THR A 109 -5.54 1.42 12.04
CA THR A 109 -4.44 1.17 11.10
C THR A 109 -4.66 2.00 9.85
N THR A 110 -3.72 2.90 9.56
CA THR A 110 -3.86 3.86 8.45
C THR A 110 -2.95 3.57 7.27
N GLN A 111 -1.88 2.79 7.49
CA GLN A 111 -0.89 2.46 6.48
C GLN A 111 -0.42 1.02 6.63
N VAL A 112 -0.38 0.29 5.50
CA VAL A 112 0.17 -1.07 5.41
C VAL A 112 1.12 -1.14 4.22
N CYS A 113 2.36 -1.57 4.49
CA CYS A 113 3.40 -1.81 3.50
C CYS A 113 3.83 -3.27 3.56
N ILE A 114 3.74 -3.96 2.43
CA ILE A 114 4.04 -5.39 2.31
C ILE A 114 5.15 -5.55 1.27
N LYS A 115 6.32 -6.01 1.72
CA LYS A 115 7.45 -6.28 0.86
C LYS A 115 7.77 -7.77 0.86
N GLY A 116 7.67 -8.41 -0.29
CA GLY A 116 8.08 -9.79 -0.47
C GLY A 116 9.59 -9.93 -0.56
N ASN A 117 10.04 -11.16 -0.77
CA ASN A 117 11.44 -11.47 -1.01
C ASN A 117 11.92 -10.91 -2.35
N ASP A 118 13.24 -10.80 -2.53
CA ASP A 118 13.84 -10.26 -3.76
C ASP A 118 13.38 -10.97 -5.04
N ILE A 119 13.07 -12.27 -4.93
CA ILE A 119 12.45 -13.04 -6.01
C ILE A 119 10.97 -13.26 -5.63
N PRO A 120 10.02 -12.61 -6.33
CA PRO A 120 8.61 -12.71 -6.01
C PRO A 120 8.07 -14.10 -6.38
N THR A 121 7.61 -14.85 -5.37
CA THR A 121 6.90 -16.12 -5.55
C THR A 121 5.52 -16.06 -4.90
N TYR A 122 4.64 -17.00 -5.23
CA TYR A 122 3.32 -17.09 -4.60
C TYR A 122 3.40 -17.37 -3.10
N ASP A 123 4.46 -18.03 -2.63
CA ASP A 123 4.65 -18.36 -1.20
C ASP A 123 5.12 -17.16 -0.38
N THR A 124 5.71 -16.17 -1.03
CA THR A 124 6.20 -14.92 -0.40
C THR A 124 5.28 -13.73 -0.67
N SER A 125 4.15 -13.98 -1.32
CA SER A 125 3.19 -12.96 -1.71
C SER A 125 1.93 -13.05 -0.85
N VAL A 126 1.34 -11.88 -0.60
CA VAL A 126 0.11 -11.76 0.17
C VAL A 126 -1.03 -12.53 -0.50
N SER A 127 -1.81 -13.23 0.32
CA SER A 127 -2.96 -14.00 -0.15
C SER A 127 -4.16 -13.10 -0.45
N HIS A 128 -5.01 -13.57 -1.37
CA HIS A 128 -6.30 -12.96 -1.65
C HIS A 128 -7.16 -12.83 -0.37
N LYS A 129 -7.14 -13.84 0.51
CA LYS A 129 -7.85 -13.83 1.80
C LYS A 129 -7.40 -12.66 2.67
N PHE A 130 -6.09 -12.46 2.81
CA PHE A 130 -5.54 -11.38 3.63
C PHE A 130 -5.99 -10.02 3.12
N LEU A 131 -5.95 -9.80 1.80
CA LEU A 131 -6.36 -8.56 1.16
C LEU A 131 -7.85 -8.24 1.40
N ILE A 132 -8.75 -9.22 1.28
CA ILE A 132 -10.18 -9.02 1.61
C ILE A 132 -10.32 -8.61 3.08
N GLN A 133 -9.57 -9.26 3.97
CA GLN A 133 -9.70 -8.99 5.40
C GLN A 133 -9.20 -7.59 5.79
N LEU A 134 -8.31 -6.96 5.02
CA LEU A 134 -7.87 -5.58 5.26
C LEU A 134 -9.05 -4.60 5.25
N GLU A 135 -10.04 -4.78 4.38
CA GLU A 135 -11.24 -3.92 4.34
C GLU A 135 -12.02 -3.96 5.65
N THR A 136 -12.15 -5.15 6.22
CA THR A 136 -12.90 -5.34 7.48
C THR A 136 -12.08 -4.98 8.73
N LYS A 137 -10.76 -5.21 8.71
CA LYS A 137 -9.88 -5.03 9.87
C LYS A 137 -9.36 -3.61 9.99
N CYS A 138 -9.15 -2.93 8.87
CA CYS A 138 -8.53 -1.60 8.80
C CYS A 138 -9.43 -0.61 8.05
N PRO A 139 -10.67 -0.32 8.49
CA PRO A 139 -11.59 0.61 7.83
C PRO A 139 -11.07 2.05 7.63
N GLU A 140 -9.99 2.44 8.31
CA GLU A 140 -9.31 3.74 8.14
C GLU A 140 -8.02 3.64 7.30
N LEU A 141 -7.83 2.53 6.57
CA LEU A 141 -6.66 2.34 5.71
C LEU A 141 -6.68 3.35 4.55
N THR A 142 -5.64 4.18 4.50
CA THR A 142 -5.47 5.25 3.49
C THR A 142 -4.24 5.04 2.61
N HIS A 143 -3.25 4.27 3.08
CA HIS A 143 -2.00 4.03 2.35
C HIS A 143 -1.74 2.53 2.27
N LEU A 144 -1.59 2.02 1.04
CA LEU A 144 -1.31 0.61 0.79
C LEU A 144 -0.14 0.48 -0.18
N SER A 145 0.83 -0.34 0.17
CA SER A 145 2.03 -0.56 -0.63
C SER A 145 2.36 -2.05 -0.75
N PHE A 146 2.62 -2.47 -1.99
CA PHE A 146 3.08 -3.80 -2.35
C PHE A 146 4.42 -3.66 -3.08
N SER A 147 5.45 -4.36 -2.60
CA SER A 147 6.76 -4.41 -3.23
C SER A 147 7.20 -5.85 -3.38
N ASN A 148 7.79 -6.21 -4.53
CA ASN A 148 8.26 -7.57 -4.81
C ASN A 148 7.18 -8.63 -4.56
N GLN A 149 6.00 -8.45 -5.16
CA GLN A 149 4.88 -9.38 -5.02
C GLN A 149 4.60 -10.11 -6.34
N LYS A 150 3.94 -11.27 -6.25
CA LYS A 150 3.43 -12.03 -7.38
C LYS A 150 1.92 -12.21 -7.23
N PHE A 151 1.15 -11.73 -8.21
CA PHE A 151 -0.30 -11.80 -8.22
C PHE A 151 -0.83 -12.55 -9.43
N ASP A 152 -1.90 -13.32 -9.23
CA ASP A 152 -2.74 -13.79 -10.32
C ASP A 152 -3.88 -12.78 -10.53
N SER A 153 -3.97 -12.20 -11.72
CA SER A 153 -5.00 -11.20 -12.03
C SER A 153 -6.43 -11.76 -12.05
N ASN A 154 -6.61 -13.07 -12.13
CA ASN A 154 -7.92 -13.71 -11.98
C ASN A 154 -8.39 -13.73 -10.52
N GLU A 155 -7.47 -13.74 -9.56
CA GLU A 155 -7.77 -13.78 -8.13
C GLU A 155 -7.74 -12.39 -7.52
N ILE A 156 -6.64 -11.66 -7.72
CA ILE A 156 -6.40 -10.35 -7.11
C ILE A 156 -6.65 -9.30 -8.17
N THR A 157 -7.83 -8.68 -8.11
CA THR A 157 -8.22 -7.55 -8.98
C THR A 157 -8.25 -6.26 -8.20
N VAL A 158 -8.24 -5.10 -8.87
CA VAL A 158 -8.37 -3.80 -8.20
C VAL A 158 -9.65 -3.64 -7.36
N LYS A 159 -10.67 -4.50 -7.56
CA LYS A 159 -11.92 -4.48 -6.80
C LYS A 159 -11.74 -4.84 -5.33
N ILE A 160 -10.64 -5.54 -4.98
CA ILE A 160 -10.31 -5.91 -3.60
C ILE A 160 -9.72 -4.74 -2.80
N LEU A 161 -9.38 -3.64 -3.47
CA LEU A 161 -8.71 -2.51 -2.84
C LEU A 161 -9.67 -1.72 -1.95
N HIS A 162 -9.10 -1.11 -0.91
CA HIS A 162 -9.86 -0.43 0.13
C HIS A 162 -10.42 0.92 -0.35
N ARG A 163 -11.72 1.19 -0.09
CA ARG A 163 -12.41 2.37 -0.65
C ARG A 163 -11.83 3.72 -0.23
N LYS A 164 -11.35 3.83 1.01
CA LYS A 164 -10.75 5.08 1.55
C LYS A 164 -9.27 5.29 1.17
N LEU A 165 -8.70 4.46 0.29
CA LEU A 165 -7.32 4.63 -0.11
C LEU A 165 -7.09 5.98 -0.77
N LYS A 166 -6.03 6.64 -0.32
CA LYS A 166 -5.48 7.89 -0.84
C LYS A 166 -4.16 7.67 -1.57
N SER A 167 -3.38 6.69 -1.13
CA SER A 167 -2.10 6.32 -1.75
C SER A 167 -2.03 4.83 -2.02
N LEU A 168 -1.71 4.47 -3.25
CA LEU A 168 -1.44 3.10 -3.68
C LEU A 168 -0.06 3.02 -4.33
N THR A 169 0.80 2.16 -3.77
CA THR A 169 2.11 1.85 -4.35
C THR A 169 2.18 0.38 -4.73
N ILE A 170 2.52 0.08 -5.97
CA ILE A 170 2.83 -1.26 -6.47
C ILE A 170 4.19 -1.16 -7.13
N GLU A 171 5.19 -1.80 -6.55
CA GLU A 171 6.58 -1.75 -7.00
C GLU A 171 7.08 -3.16 -7.31
N LYS A 172 7.82 -3.33 -8.42
CA LYS A 172 8.53 -4.59 -8.76
C LYS A 172 7.65 -5.82 -8.62
N THR A 173 6.40 -5.70 -9.05
CA THR A 173 5.39 -6.75 -8.89
C THR A 173 5.24 -7.50 -10.21
N VAL A 174 5.07 -8.82 -10.13
CA VAL A 174 4.74 -9.68 -11.27
C VAL A 174 3.24 -9.96 -11.21
N VAL A 175 2.53 -9.68 -12.28
CA VAL A 175 1.10 -10.00 -12.41
C VAL A 175 0.92 -10.96 -13.57
N GLU A 176 0.43 -12.16 -13.29
CA GLU A 176 0.17 -13.21 -14.26
C GLU A 176 -1.29 -13.19 -14.73
N ASN A 177 -1.55 -13.85 -15.87
CA ASN A 177 -2.88 -14.06 -16.46
C ASN A 177 -3.65 -12.78 -16.83
N ILE A 178 -2.96 -11.65 -17.04
CA ILE A 178 -3.61 -10.39 -17.41
C ILE A 178 -4.35 -10.58 -18.73
N THR A 179 -5.63 -10.22 -18.75
CA THR A 179 -6.44 -10.25 -19.96
C THR A 179 -6.09 -9.09 -20.89
N ASP A 180 -5.93 -9.34 -22.18
CA ASP A 180 -5.68 -8.27 -23.16
C ASP A 180 -6.91 -7.39 -23.45
N LEU A 181 -8.10 -7.85 -23.06
CA LEU A 181 -9.37 -7.18 -23.40
C LEU A 181 -9.60 -5.88 -22.59
N THR A 182 -9.13 -5.83 -21.35
CA THR A 182 -9.35 -4.68 -20.45
C THR A 182 -8.14 -4.46 -19.57
N SER A 183 -7.86 -3.19 -19.25
CA SER A 183 -6.82 -2.86 -18.26
C SER A 183 -7.07 -3.59 -16.95
N TYR A 184 -6.00 -4.17 -16.38
CA TYR A 184 -5.99 -4.70 -15.01
C TYR A 184 -6.50 -3.67 -13.97
N LEU A 185 -6.32 -2.38 -14.26
CA LEU A 185 -6.72 -1.27 -13.39
C LEU A 185 -8.16 -0.77 -13.66
N CYS A 186 -8.91 -1.45 -14.53
CA CYS A 186 -10.28 -1.06 -14.86
C CYS A 186 -11.18 -1.07 -13.60
N GLY A 187 -11.89 0.04 -13.37
CA GLY A 187 -12.78 0.20 -12.22
C GLY A 187 -12.10 0.77 -10.98
N LEU A 188 -10.79 1.06 -11.00
CA LEU A 188 -10.08 1.67 -9.86
C LEU A 188 -10.72 2.99 -9.41
N ASN A 189 -11.26 3.78 -10.35
CA ASN A 189 -11.99 5.02 -10.05
C ASN A 189 -13.32 4.81 -9.30
N ILE A 190 -13.89 3.60 -9.38
CA ILE A 190 -15.10 3.23 -8.65
C ILE A 190 -14.72 2.66 -7.28
N THR A 191 -13.71 1.79 -7.24
CA THR A 191 -13.27 1.14 -6.00
C THR A 191 -12.60 2.12 -5.04
N CYS A 192 -11.67 2.94 -5.53
CA CYS A 192 -10.90 3.89 -4.71
C CYS A 192 -11.02 5.31 -5.30
N PRO A 193 -12.20 5.96 -5.21
CA PRO A 193 -12.46 7.24 -5.85
C PRO A 193 -11.62 8.40 -5.27
N ASP A 194 -11.10 8.21 -4.05
CA ASP A 194 -10.36 9.22 -3.31
C ASP A 194 -8.82 9.09 -3.45
N LEU A 195 -8.34 8.29 -4.41
CA LEU A 195 -6.89 8.16 -4.65
C LEU A 195 -6.29 9.49 -5.11
N GLU A 196 -5.29 9.94 -4.36
CA GLU A 196 -4.52 11.18 -4.57
C GLU A 196 -3.11 10.86 -5.12
N GLU A 197 -2.56 9.70 -4.78
CA GLU A 197 -1.22 9.25 -5.15
C GLU A 197 -1.23 7.81 -5.68
N ILE A 198 -0.65 7.59 -6.86
CA ILE A 198 -0.40 6.26 -7.40
C ILE A 198 1.06 6.14 -7.84
N LYS A 199 1.73 5.10 -7.36
CA LYS A 199 3.07 4.71 -7.77
C LYS A 199 3.04 3.30 -8.31
N MET A 200 3.24 3.15 -9.61
CA MET A 200 3.32 1.86 -10.31
C MET A 200 4.74 1.77 -10.87
N THR A 201 5.72 1.45 -10.02
CA THR A 201 7.13 1.56 -10.38
C THR A 201 7.75 0.20 -10.67
N PHE A 202 8.65 0.13 -11.65
CA PHE A 202 9.36 -1.07 -12.05
C PHE A 202 8.44 -2.27 -12.32
N ASN A 203 7.29 -2.00 -12.96
CA ASN A 203 6.28 -3.01 -13.28
C ASN A 203 6.25 -3.23 -14.79
N ASP A 204 6.82 -4.33 -15.26
CA ASP A 204 6.84 -4.66 -16.70
C ASP A 204 5.43 -4.99 -17.23
N TRP A 205 4.47 -5.34 -16.37
CA TRP A 205 3.09 -5.57 -16.78
C TRP A 205 2.30 -4.27 -17.03
N PHE A 206 2.83 -3.10 -16.67
CA PHE A 206 2.14 -1.83 -16.86
C PHE A 206 2.21 -1.39 -18.33
N LEU A 207 1.08 -1.51 -19.03
CA LEU A 207 0.96 -1.17 -20.45
C LEU A 207 0.31 0.21 -20.66
N PRO A 208 0.56 0.89 -21.81
CA PRO A 208 0.01 2.22 -22.09
C PRO A 208 -1.51 2.36 -21.93
N HIS A 209 -2.27 1.32 -22.25
CA HIS A 209 -3.73 1.35 -22.13
C HIS A 209 -4.21 1.49 -20.68
N CYS A 210 -3.38 1.16 -19.68
CA CYS A 210 -3.67 1.37 -18.26
C CYS A 210 -3.83 2.85 -17.89
N LEU A 211 -3.23 3.77 -18.66
CA LEU A 211 -3.41 5.21 -18.45
C LEU A 211 -4.89 5.60 -18.49
N TYR A 212 -5.68 4.99 -19.38
CA TYR A 212 -7.09 5.33 -19.52
C TYR A 212 -7.90 5.02 -18.26
N ALA A 213 -7.55 3.94 -17.55
CA ALA A 213 -8.17 3.60 -16.28
C ALA A 213 -7.78 4.61 -15.18
N LEU A 214 -6.49 4.98 -15.12
CA LEU A 214 -5.98 5.93 -14.12
C LEU A 214 -6.46 7.37 -14.36
N ALA A 215 -6.63 7.77 -15.62
CA ALA A 215 -7.04 9.12 -16.00
C ALA A 215 -8.45 9.50 -15.49
N LYS A 216 -9.27 8.49 -15.14
CA LYS A 216 -10.61 8.66 -14.56
C LYS A 216 -10.59 9.05 -13.08
N LEU A 217 -9.43 9.01 -12.41
CA LEU A 217 -9.31 9.39 -11.01
C LEU A 217 -9.27 10.91 -10.86
N GLU A 218 -10.38 11.49 -10.41
CA GLU A 218 -10.54 12.95 -10.37
C GLU A 218 -9.63 13.64 -9.34
N LYS A 219 -9.23 12.92 -8.29
CA LYS A 219 -8.39 13.44 -7.21
C LYS A 219 -6.91 13.10 -7.37
N LEU A 220 -6.53 12.34 -8.40
CA LEU A 220 -5.14 11.92 -8.58
C LEU A 220 -4.23 13.12 -8.85
N THR A 221 -3.30 13.38 -7.94
CA THR A 221 -2.35 14.49 -8.00
C THR A 221 -0.93 14.04 -8.31
N HIS A 222 -0.58 12.80 -7.98
CA HIS A 222 0.74 12.22 -8.22
C HIS A 222 0.62 10.87 -8.91
N LEU A 223 1.26 10.73 -10.07
CA LEU A 223 1.42 9.49 -10.79
C LEU A 223 2.90 9.23 -11.04
N SER A 224 3.42 8.10 -10.56
CA SER A 224 4.74 7.60 -10.93
C SER A 224 4.63 6.29 -11.68
N LEU A 225 5.26 6.25 -12.85
CA LEU A 225 5.44 5.08 -13.69
C LEU A 225 6.93 4.72 -13.82
N GLN A 226 7.75 5.18 -12.87
CA GLN A 226 9.20 5.05 -12.93
C GLN A 226 9.61 3.61 -13.21
N GLY A 227 10.50 3.37 -14.18
CA GLY A 227 11.05 2.04 -14.45
C GLY A 227 10.09 1.06 -15.15
N CYS A 228 8.93 1.51 -15.62
CA CYS A 228 8.01 0.67 -16.40
C CYS A 228 8.50 0.50 -17.84
N ASN A 229 9.28 -0.55 -18.11
CA ASN A 229 9.97 -0.74 -19.39
C ASN A 229 9.02 -1.04 -20.57
N GLN A 230 7.79 -1.50 -20.31
CA GLN A 230 6.78 -1.73 -21.36
C GLN A 230 5.93 -0.48 -21.66
N PHE A 231 6.19 0.64 -20.97
CA PHE A 231 5.50 1.90 -21.21
C PHE A 231 6.11 2.66 -22.39
N ARG A 232 5.87 2.16 -23.60
CA ARG A 232 6.32 2.68 -24.90
C ARG A 232 5.14 2.86 -25.86
N ASP A 233 5.33 3.58 -26.96
CA ASP A 233 4.32 3.78 -28.01
C ASP A 233 2.97 4.29 -27.47
N CYS A 234 3.02 5.13 -26.43
CA CYS A 234 1.83 5.47 -25.65
C CYS A 234 1.03 6.65 -26.22
N ILE A 235 1.44 7.22 -27.36
CA ILE A 235 0.84 8.43 -27.98
C ILE A 235 -0.69 8.39 -28.03
N PRO A 236 -1.38 7.33 -28.50
CA PRO A 236 -2.84 7.33 -28.55
C PRO A 236 -3.47 7.47 -27.16
N TYR A 237 -2.94 6.75 -26.17
CA TYR A 237 -3.46 6.76 -24.80
C TYR A 237 -3.08 8.04 -24.06
N ALA A 238 -1.85 8.52 -24.21
CA ALA A 238 -1.37 9.77 -23.64
C ALA A 238 -2.17 10.96 -24.19
N SER A 239 -2.39 11.03 -25.51
CA SER A 239 -3.16 12.11 -26.15
C SER A 239 -4.60 12.16 -25.66
N ILE A 240 -5.29 11.01 -25.59
CA ILE A 240 -6.68 10.94 -25.12
C ILE A 240 -6.75 11.31 -23.64
N THR A 241 -5.89 10.73 -22.80
CA THR A 241 -5.94 10.95 -21.35
C THR A 241 -5.55 12.35 -20.95
N ALA A 242 -4.64 12.99 -21.69
CA ALA A 242 -4.28 14.40 -21.47
C ALA A 242 -5.41 15.38 -21.78
N ILE A 243 -6.37 14.99 -22.63
CA ILE A 243 -7.56 15.80 -22.96
C ILE A 243 -8.73 15.48 -22.03
N THR A 244 -8.96 14.19 -21.76
CA THR A 244 -10.22 13.71 -21.15
C THR A 244 -10.11 13.45 -19.65
N GLY A 245 -8.91 13.26 -19.10
CA GLY A 245 -8.70 12.86 -17.72
C GLY A 245 -7.61 13.63 -16.99
N PHE A 246 -7.10 13.05 -15.90
CA PHE A 246 -6.03 13.62 -15.07
C PHE A 246 -6.29 15.07 -14.62
N LYS A 247 -7.55 15.37 -14.27
CA LYS A 247 -8.03 16.74 -13.98
C LYS A 247 -7.24 17.41 -12.85
N ALA A 248 -6.73 16.67 -11.88
CA ALA A 248 -5.99 17.20 -10.73
C ALA A 248 -4.49 16.86 -10.74
N LEU A 249 -3.97 16.23 -11.81
CA LEU A 249 -2.60 15.72 -11.83
C LEU A 249 -1.58 16.88 -11.79
N ARG A 250 -0.65 16.81 -10.82
CA ARG A 250 0.39 17.82 -10.57
C ARG A 250 1.79 17.27 -10.78
N THR A 251 2.00 15.99 -10.51
CA THR A 251 3.30 15.34 -10.67
C THR A 251 3.15 14.10 -11.53
N LEU A 252 3.94 14.04 -12.61
CA LEU A 252 4.07 12.89 -13.49
C LEU A 252 5.54 12.45 -13.51
N ASP A 253 5.81 11.26 -13.00
CA ASP A 253 7.16 10.69 -12.94
C ASP A 253 7.30 9.56 -13.97
N LEU A 254 8.13 9.81 -14.97
CA LEU A 254 8.40 8.93 -16.11
C LEU A 254 9.89 8.57 -16.17
N ARG A 255 10.62 8.73 -15.07
CA ARG A 255 12.04 8.33 -15.00
C ARG A 255 12.21 6.87 -15.34
N LEU A 256 13.29 6.53 -16.03
CA LEU A 256 13.62 5.16 -16.43
C LEU A 256 12.49 4.50 -17.24
N THR A 257 11.72 5.27 -18.01
CA THR A 257 10.76 4.73 -18.98
C THR A 257 11.25 5.00 -20.41
N PRO A 258 10.93 4.15 -21.39
CA PRO A 258 11.37 4.32 -22.78
C PRO A 258 10.50 5.33 -23.54
N ILE A 259 10.29 6.52 -22.97
CA ILE A 259 9.57 7.62 -23.61
C ILE A 259 10.52 8.50 -24.42
N SER A 260 10.04 9.00 -25.56
CA SER A 260 10.74 9.99 -26.38
C SER A 260 10.04 11.35 -26.31
N ASP A 261 10.57 12.34 -27.04
CA ASP A 261 9.90 13.61 -27.25
C ASP A 261 8.47 13.44 -27.81
N HIS A 262 8.22 12.41 -28.63
CA HIS A 262 6.92 12.21 -29.28
C HIS A 262 5.81 11.89 -28.26
N GLU A 263 6.08 11.02 -27.29
CA GLU A 263 5.14 10.72 -26.22
C GLU A 263 5.02 11.91 -25.27
N LEU A 264 6.14 12.56 -24.96
CA LEU A 264 6.21 13.61 -23.95
C LEU A 264 5.31 14.81 -24.29
N VAL A 265 5.29 15.20 -25.58
CA VAL A 265 4.46 16.28 -26.12
C VAL A 265 2.95 16.02 -25.91
N CYS A 266 2.51 14.77 -25.75
CA CYS A 266 1.10 14.48 -25.47
C CYS A 266 0.66 15.04 -24.12
N PHE A 267 1.55 15.04 -23.12
CA PHE A 267 1.24 15.43 -21.75
C PHE A 267 1.24 16.95 -21.53
N GLN A 268 1.70 17.76 -22.50
CA GLN A 268 1.70 19.22 -22.40
C GLN A 268 0.29 19.82 -22.22
N ARG A 269 -0.76 19.08 -22.60
CA ARG A 269 -2.16 19.50 -22.47
C ARG A 269 -2.69 19.42 -21.03
N LEU A 270 -1.95 18.79 -20.12
CA LEU A 270 -2.30 18.66 -18.71
C LEU A 270 -2.11 20.00 -17.97
N LYS A 271 -3.18 20.80 -17.91
CA LYS A 271 -3.16 22.18 -17.40
C LYS A 271 -2.73 22.35 -15.94
N ASN A 272 -2.84 21.30 -15.13
CA ASN A 272 -2.51 21.34 -13.70
C ASN A 272 -1.14 20.74 -13.38
N LEU A 273 -0.43 20.22 -14.38
CA LEU A 273 0.86 19.58 -14.21
C LEU A 273 1.92 20.63 -13.81
N LYS A 274 2.69 20.32 -12.77
CA LYS A 274 3.71 21.19 -12.18
C LYS A 274 5.10 20.57 -12.21
N HIS A 275 5.16 19.26 -12.09
CA HIS A 275 6.41 18.51 -12.03
C HIS A 275 6.34 17.36 -13.03
N VAL A 276 7.31 17.33 -13.94
CA VAL A 276 7.57 16.18 -14.80
C VAL A 276 8.97 15.69 -14.46
N LEU A 277 9.08 14.45 -13.99
CA LEU A 277 10.35 13.85 -13.64
C LEU A 277 10.78 12.93 -14.79
N LEU A 278 11.95 13.18 -15.35
CA LEU A 278 12.49 12.52 -16.54
C LEU A 278 13.91 12.07 -16.27
N GLU A 279 14.22 10.87 -16.69
CA GLU A 279 15.54 10.23 -16.62
C GLU A 279 15.49 9.10 -17.64
N SER A 280 16.47 9.02 -18.54
CA SER A 280 16.47 7.97 -19.56
C SER A 280 16.96 6.65 -18.97
N PRO A 281 16.43 5.49 -19.39
CA PRO A 281 17.00 4.19 -19.01
C PRO A 281 18.38 4.00 -19.67
N ASP A 282 19.31 3.36 -18.94
CA ASP A 282 20.68 3.08 -19.42
C ASP A 282 20.74 2.20 -20.68
N TYR A 283 19.69 1.39 -20.92
CA TYR A 283 19.64 0.46 -22.06
C TYR A 283 19.11 1.08 -23.35
N VAL A 284 18.56 2.30 -23.30
CA VAL A 284 18.02 2.96 -24.50
C VAL A 284 19.18 3.52 -25.32
N ASN A 285 19.28 3.12 -26.58
CA ASN A 285 20.28 3.70 -27.47
C ASN A 285 19.91 5.17 -27.77
N HIS A 286 20.76 6.10 -27.36
CA HIS A 286 20.55 7.53 -27.57
C HIS A 286 20.92 8.03 -28.97
N GLU A 287 21.31 7.14 -29.88
CA GLU A 287 21.72 7.50 -31.25
C GLU A 287 20.53 7.62 -32.26
N GLY A 288 19.28 7.78 -31.79
CA GLY A 288 18.09 7.94 -32.66
C GLY A 288 16.87 8.56 -31.97
N ASP A 289 15.68 8.44 -32.57
CA ASP A 289 14.39 9.05 -32.16
C ASP A 289 13.88 8.66 -30.75
N ALA A 290 14.60 7.82 -30.01
CA ALA A 290 14.22 7.31 -28.70
C ALA A 290 14.72 8.19 -27.53
N THR A 291 15.17 9.42 -27.81
CA THR A 291 15.72 10.33 -26.80
C THR A 291 14.77 11.47 -26.45
N ILE A 292 14.77 11.84 -25.17
CA ILE A 292 14.20 13.11 -24.72
C ILE A 292 15.23 14.21 -25.00
N THR A 293 14.83 15.22 -25.75
CA THR A 293 15.65 16.40 -26.04
C THR A 293 15.01 17.67 -25.45
N ASP A 294 15.65 18.82 -25.67
CA ASP A 294 15.07 20.11 -25.36
C ASP A 294 13.76 20.36 -26.12
N ILE A 295 13.56 19.71 -27.27
CA ILE A 295 12.35 19.80 -28.08
C ILE A 295 11.13 19.27 -27.30
N GLY A 296 11.18 18.06 -26.74
CA GLY A 296 10.07 17.51 -25.96
C GLY A 296 9.79 18.29 -24.67
N VAL A 297 10.82 18.84 -24.04
CA VAL A 297 10.69 19.67 -22.83
C VAL A 297 10.10 21.04 -23.17
N SER A 298 10.48 21.64 -24.31
CA SER A 298 10.01 22.96 -24.73
C SER A 298 8.49 23.06 -24.87
N GLY A 299 7.81 21.94 -25.18
CA GLY A 299 6.35 21.85 -25.24
C GLY A 299 5.65 22.19 -23.92
N PHE A 300 6.29 21.98 -22.76
CA PHE A 300 5.73 22.39 -21.46
C PHE A 300 5.95 23.88 -21.15
N CYS A 301 6.92 24.52 -21.81
CA CYS A 301 7.27 25.92 -21.56
C CYS A 301 6.52 26.89 -22.47
N PHE A 302 6.17 26.47 -23.69
CA PHE A 302 5.56 27.33 -24.70
C PHE A 302 4.17 26.85 -25.06
N SER A 303 3.14 27.62 -24.67
CA SER A 303 1.72 27.38 -24.97
C SER A 303 1.35 27.48 -26.46
N SER A 304 2.33 27.66 -27.35
CA SER A 304 2.17 27.89 -28.79
C SER A 304 3.06 27.00 -29.67
N TYR A 305 3.78 26.03 -29.09
CA TYR A 305 4.51 25.03 -29.89
C TYR A 305 3.53 23.99 -30.44
N ASP A 306 3.08 24.20 -31.67
CA ASP A 306 2.30 23.23 -32.43
C ASP A 306 3.27 22.22 -33.07
N PHE A 307 3.35 21.03 -32.48
CA PHE A 307 4.07 19.92 -33.09
C PHE A 307 3.24 19.39 -34.26
N ASN A 308 3.72 19.61 -35.49
CA ASN A 308 3.22 18.95 -36.70
C ASN A 308 3.63 17.46 -36.70
N TYR A 309 3.07 16.68 -35.78
CA TYR A 309 2.99 15.23 -35.94
C TYR A 309 1.71 14.91 -36.73
N PRO A 310 1.63 13.83 -37.52
CA PRO A 310 0.39 13.37 -38.13
C PRO A 310 -0.67 13.22 -37.04
N TYR A 311 -1.49 14.28 -36.91
CA TYR A 311 -2.39 14.44 -35.79
C TYR A 311 -3.29 13.21 -35.76
N ILE A 312 -3.30 12.47 -34.66
CA ILE A 312 -4.51 11.72 -34.36
C ILE A 312 -5.51 12.80 -33.98
N GLN A 313 -6.36 13.19 -34.93
CA GLN A 313 -7.49 14.06 -34.65
C GLN A 313 -8.46 13.25 -33.82
N ILE A 314 -8.50 13.57 -32.53
CA ILE A 314 -9.45 13.03 -31.57
C ILE A 314 -10.73 13.85 -31.74
N MET A 315 -11.71 13.29 -32.42
CA MET A 315 -13.04 13.86 -32.54
C MET A 315 -13.94 13.25 -31.47
N ILE A 316 -14.37 14.08 -30.51
CA ILE A 316 -15.41 13.69 -29.56
C ILE A 316 -16.73 14.09 -30.20
N ASP A 317 -17.61 13.13 -30.48
CA ASP A 317 -18.91 13.44 -31.06
C ASP A 317 -19.90 14.01 -30.02
N ARG A 318 -21.12 14.32 -30.47
CA ARG A 318 -22.15 14.91 -29.61
C ARG A 318 -22.63 13.97 -28.51
N ASP A 319 -22.37 12.67 -28.64
CA ASP A 319 -22.74 11.63 -27.68
C ASP A 319 -21.58 11.29 -26.72
N GLY A 320 -20.41 11.92 -26.92
CA GLY A 320 -19.23 11.75 -26.08
C GLY A 320 -18.31 10.61 -26.54
N GLU A 321 -18.58 9.99 -27.69
CA GLU A 321 -17.77 8.91 -28.23
C GLU A 321 -16.50 9.45 -28.89
N VAL A 322 -15.37 8.79 -28.60
CA VAL A 322 -14.03 9.21 -29.01
C VAL A 322 -13.67 8.53 -30.34
N ASN A 323 -13.67 9.30 -31.42
CA ASN A 323 -13.26 8.87 -32.75
C ASN A 323 -11.82 9.32 -33.04
N LEU A 324 -10.96 8.39 -33.42
CA LEU A 324 -9.55 8.66 -33.76
C LEU A 324 -9.37 8.67 -35.27
N ARG A 325 -8.95 9.81 -35.84
CA ARG A 325 -8.59 9.90 -37.25
C ARG A 325 -7.12 10.25 -37.40
N ARG A 326 -6.34 9.44 -38.10
CA ARG A 326 -4.96 9.78 -38.49
C ARG A 326 -5.00 10.83 -39.60
N VAL A 327 -4.64 12.07 -39.28
CA VAL A 327 -4.49 13.15 -40.24
C VAL A 327 -3.18 12.89 -40.98
N HIS A 328 -3.29 12.59 -42.27
CA HIS A 328 -2.13 12.60 -43.17
C HIS A 328 -1.81 14.06 -43.49
N ASP A 329 -0.52 14.40 -43.48
CA ASP A 329 -0.03 15.74 -43.75
C ASP A 329 -0.69 16.31 -45.01
N ARG A 330 -1.37 17.45 -44.85
CA ARG A 330 -1.65 18.29 -46.01
C ARG A 330 -0.32 18.91 -46.40
N TYR A 331 0.27 18.41 -47.48
CA TYR A 331 1.31 19.11 -48.21
C TYR A 331 0.86 20.57 -48.41
N ILE A 332 1.62 21.51 -47.84
CA ILE A 332 1.66 22.92 -48.26
C ILE A 332 3.01 23.14 -48.91
#